data_AF-A0A7Y9C5I7-F1
#
_entry.id   AF-A0A7Y9C5I7-F1
#
_cell.length_a   1.000
_cell.length_b   1.000
_cell.length_c   1.000
_cell.angle_alpha   90.00
_cell.angle_beta   90.00
_cell.angle_gamma   90.00
#
_symmetry.space_group_name_H-M   'P 1'
#
loop_
_entity.id
_entity.type
_entity.pdbx_description
1 polymer ?
#
loop_
_entity_poly.entity_id
_entity_poly.type
_entity_poly.pdbx_seq_one_letter_code
_entity_poly.pdbx_strand_id
1 'polypeptide(L)'
;MKRIFCCCLVVLFAVFQVNCERDDVCGGSTPTTPRIVVEFYDYNNTTLAKNVTNMTLKSTETDSVLTYTATNKVFVPLKTFDTTTTYAFTINDDENPNTLTFTDSLMFNYATRDVYVSRACGYKTVFDLSQDIGIPAVILNNGNPGTWIRNIVIDTHTIEFEDETHIRIYF
;
A
#
# COMPACT_ATOMS: atom_id res chain seq x y z
N MET A 1 -12.68 -49.59 -44.79
CA MET A 1 -13.56 -48.76 -43.93
C MET A 1 -13.00 -48.52 -42.53
N LYS A 2 -12.61 -49.55 -41.76
CA LYS A 2 -12.05 -49.39 -40.39
C LYS A 2 -10.80 -48.49 -40.29
N ARG A 3 -9.87 -48.56 -41.25
CA ARG A 3 -8.64 -47.74 -41.26
C ARG A 3 -8.90 -46.24 -41.54
N ILE A 4 -9.88 -45.94 -42.38
CA ILE A 4 -10.30 -44.57 -42.72
C ILE A 4 -11.06 -43.95 -41.53
N PHE A 5 -11.94 -44.73 -40.90
CA PHE A 5 -12.65 -44.31 -39.69
C PHE A 5 -11.69 -43.98 -38.54
N CYS A 6 -10.63 -44.78 -38.36
CA CYS A 6 -9.61 -44.54 -37.35
C CYS A 6 -8.80 -43.25 -37.64
N CYS A 7 -8.45 -42.98 -38.91
CA CYS A 7 -7.78 -41.72 -39.29
C CYS A 7 -8.67 -40.49 -39.04
N CYS A 8 -9.96 -40.54 -39.36
CA CYS A 8 -10.87 -39.42 -39.09
C CYS A 8 -10.99 -39.12 -37.59
N LEU A 9 -10.95 -40.14 -36.74
CA LEU A 9 -11.08 -39.98 -35.29
C LEU A 9 -9.83 -39.33 -34.66
N VAL A 10 -8.64 -39.65 -35.17
CA VAL A 10 -7.37 -39.01 -34.77
C VAL A 10 -7.33 -37.55 -35.20
N VAL A 11 -7.78 -37.25 -36.43
CA VAL A 11 -7.87 -35.87 -36.93
C VAL A 11 -8.84 -35.07 -36.08
N LEU A 12 -10.03 -35.61 -35.76
CA LEU A 12 -11.01 -34.94 -34.91
C LEU A 12 -10.42 -34.57 -33.54
N PHE A 13 -9.70 -35.52 -32.91
CA PHE A 13 -9.06 -35.30 -31.61
C PHE A 13 -7.98 -34.21 -31.65
N ALA A 14 -7.23 -34.10 -32.75
CA ALA A 14 -6.25 -33.04 -32.96
C ALA A 14 -6.89 -31.64 -33.08
N VAL A 15 -8.07 -31.53 -33.71
CA VAL A 15 -8.80 -30.24 -33.81
C VAL A 15 -9.40 -29.78 -32.48
N PHE A 16 -9.62 -30.69 -31.53
CA PHE A 16 -10.06 -30.29 -30.18
C PHE A 16 -8.93 -29.68 -29.33
N GLN A 17 -7.66 -29.95 -29.65
CA GLN A 17 -6.52 -29.41 -28.91
C GLN A 17 -6.11 -27.98 -29.34
N VAL A 18 -6.58 -27.48 -30.49
CA VAL A 18 -6.27 -26.09 -30.94
C VAL A 18 -7.04 -25.01 -30.18
N ASN A 19 -8.05 -25.38 -29.38
CA ASN A 19 -8.80 -24.43 -28.54
C ASN A 19 -8.29 -24.38 -27.09
N CYS A 20 -7.07 -24.86 -26.81
CA CYS A 20 -6.45 -24.66 -25.51
C CYS A 20 -5.93 -23.22 -25.42
N GLU A 21 -6.84 -22.28 -25.09
CA GLU A 21 -6.46 -20.94 -24.67
C GLU A 21 -5.78 -21.04 -23.30
N ARG A 22 -4.59 -20.43 -23.19
CA ARG A 22 -3.92 -20.29 -21.90
C ARG A 22 -4.81 -19.37 -21.05
N ASP A 23 -5.29 -19.88 -19.92
CA ASP A 23 -6.04 -19.08 -18.95
C ASP A 23 -5.12 -17.96 -18.42
N ASP A 24 -5.29 -16.76 -18.99
CA ASP A 24 -4.52 -15.56 -18.66
C ASP A 24 -5.05 -14.97 -17.33
N VAL A 25 -4.88 -15.73 -16.25
CA VAL A 25 -5.21 -15.34 -14.88
C VAL A 25 -3.95 -14.91 -14.13
N CYS A 26 -4.05 -13.86 -13.32
CA CYS A 26 -2.96 -13.46 -12.44
C CYS A 26 -2.72 -14.49 -11.34
N GLY A 27 -1.45 -14.84 -11.13
CA GLY A 27 -1.04 -15.68 -10.00
C GLY A 27 -1.08 -14.90 -8.67
N GLY A 28 -1.27 -15.59 -7.54
CA GLY A 28 -1.34 -14.95 -6.22
C GLY A 28 -0.07 -14.22 -5.76
N SER A 29 1.06 -14.40 -6.44
CA SER A 29 2.34 -13.72 -6.18
C SER A 29 2.65 -12.59 -7.17
N THR A 30 1.69 -12.22 -8.04
CA THR A 30 1.93 -11.15 -9.01
C THR A 30 2.06 -9.79 -8.31
N PRO A 31 3.07 -8.98 -8.64
CA PRO A 31 3.24 -7.66 -8.04
C PRO A 31 2.02 -6.77 -8.32
N THR A 32 1.41 -6.25 -7.26
CA THR A 32 0.33 -5.25 -7.34
C THR A 32 0.86 -3.85 -7.08
N THR A 33 0.01 -2.83 -7.24
CA THR A 33 0.29 -1.46 -6.79
C THR A 33 0.66 -1.50 -5.30
N PRO A 34 1.86 -1.03 -4.90
CA PRO A 34 2.34 -1.12 -3.53
C PRO A 34 1.73 -0.02 -2.67
N ARG A 35 1.75 -0.23 -1.36
CA ARG A 35 1.42 0.76 -0.33
C ARG A 35 2.70 1.25 0.33
N ILE A 36 2.66 2.44 0.92
CA ILE A 36 3.76 2.90 1.76
C ILE A 36 3.80 2.04 3.03
N VAL A 37 4.92 1.39 3.29
CA VAL A 37 5.20 0.72 4.55
C VAL A 37 5.74 1.75 5.53
N VAL A 38 4.97 2.00 6.59
CA VAL A 38 5.34 2.91 7.67
C VAL A 38 5.66 2.10 8.91
N GLU A 39 6.85 2.32 9.48
CA GLU A 39 7.25 1.75 10.77
C GLU A 39 7.35 2.81 11.86
N PHE A 40 6.97 2.42 13.08
CA PHE A 40 6.89 3.29 14.24
C PHE A 40 7.98 2.98 15.27
N TYR A 41 8.61 4.03 15.77
CA TYR A 41 9.75 3.98 16.71
C TYR A 41 9.56 4.95 17.87
N ASP A 42 10.24 4.69 18.98
CA ASP A 42 10.26 5.60 20.12
C ASP A 42 11.06 6.88 19.79
N TYR A 43 10.49 8.04 20.10
CA TYR A 43 11.15 9.33 19.87
C TYR A 43 12.42 9.55 20.70
N ASN A 44 12.45 9.06 21.95
CA ASN A 44 13.62 9.21 22.82
C ASN A 44 14.67 8.12 22.55
N ASN A 45 14.26 6.97 22.02
CA ASN A 45 15.15 5.90 21.59
C ASN A 45 14.82 5.43 20.16
N THR A 46 15.45 6.08 19.17
CA THR A 46 15.19 5.88 17.75
C THR A 46 15.54 4.49 17.20
N THR A 47 16.14 3.62 18.01
CA THR A 47 16.43 2.22 17.64
C THR A 47 15.35 1.24 18.10
N LEU A 48 14.49 1.67 19.02
CA LEU A 48 13.44 0.84 19.61
C LEU A 48 12.14 0.99 18.81
N ALA A 49 11.70 -0.09 18.18
CA ALA A 49 10.36 -0.16 17.60
C ALA A 49 9.30 0.01 18.69
N LYS A 50 8.29 0.83 18.40
CA LYS A 50 7.22 1.15 19.35
C LYS A 50 5.87 0.94 18.69
N ASN A 51 5.02 0.12 19.32
CA ASN A 51 3.71 -0.19 18.77
C ASN A 51 2.75 0.98 18.97
N VAL A 52 1.94 1.25 17.95
CA VAL A 52 0.73 2.07 18.08
C VAL A 52 -0.41 1.21 18.61
N THR A 53 -1.25 1.79 19.47
CA THR A 53 -2.40 1.14 20.09
C THR A 53 -3.69 1.73 19.54
N ASN A 54 -4.60 0.87 19.07
CA ASN A 54 -5.87 1.26 18.45
C ASN A 54 -5.71 2.44 17.49
N MET A 55 -4.86 2.25 16.48
CA MET A 55 -4.62 3.27 15.49
C MET A 55 -5.65 3.17 14.37
N THR A 56 -6.24 4.30 13.98
CA THR A 56 -7.04 4.41 12.77
C THR A 56 -6.36 5.32 11.76
N LEU A 57 -6.44 4.90 10.50
CA LEU A 57 -5.99 5.64 9.34
C LEU A 57 -7.22 5.98 8.51
N LYS A 58 -7.64 7.24 8.55
CA LYS A 58 -8.83 7.74 7.85
C LYS A 58 -8.43 8.66 6.71
N SER A 59 -8.88 8.35 5.50
CA SER A 59 -8.70 9.25 4.36
C SER A 59 -9.55 10.51 4.55
N THR A 60 -9.01 11.68 4.17
CA THR A 60 -9.78 12.93 4.20
C THR A 60 -10.84 12.99 3.09
N GLU A 61 -10.64 12.21 2.02
CA GLU A 61 -11.44 12.29 0.78
C GLU A 61 -12.38 11.10 0.59
N THR A 62 -12.20 10.01 1.35
CA THR A 62 -12.99 8.79 1.25
C THR A 62 -13.40 8.29 2.64
N ASP A 63 -14.56 7.65 2.74
CA ASP A 63 -15.04 7.05 4.00
C ASP A 63 -14.28 5.75 4.40
N SER A 64 -13.18 5.45 3.72
CA SER A 64 -12.34 4.30 4.04
C SER A 64 -11.55 4.54 5.33
N VAL A 65 -11.67 3.60 6.26
CA VAL A 65 -10.90 3.56 7.51
C VAL A 65 -10.13 2.24 7.57
N LEU A 66 -8.83 2.33 7.84
CA LEU A 66 -8.00 1.17 8.15
C LEU A 66 -7.66 1.20 9.64
N THR A 67 -7.83 0.08 10.32
CA THR A 67 -7.59 -0.03 11.76
C THR A 67 -6.42 -0.98 12.03
N TYR A 68 -5.55 -0.57 12.94
CA TYR A 68 -4.36 -1.30 13.35
C TYR A 68 -4.30 -1.38 14.88
N THR A 69 -4.14 -2.58 15.40
CA THR A 69 -4.08 -2.81 16.86
C THR A 69 -2.73 -3.38 17.23
N ALA A 70 -2.02 -2.70 18.14
CA ALA A 70 -0.78 -3.17 18.75
C ALA A 70 0.29 -3.61 17.74
N THR A 71 0.53 -2.80 16.72
CA THR A 71 1.56 -3.02 15.69
C THR A 71 2.52 -1.84 15.61
N ASN A 72 3.76 -2.07 15.22
CA ASN A 72 4.71 -1.01 14.85
C ASN A 72 4.80 -0.82 13.34
N LYS A 73 4.04 -1.56 12.53
CA LYS A 73 4.09 -1.51 11.07
C LYS A 73 2.70 -1.39 10.48
N VAL A 74 2.52 -0.45 9.55
CA VAL A 74 1.25 -0.21 8.86
C VAL A 74 1.48 0.03 7.37
N PHE A 75 0.43 -0.19 6.57
CA PHE A 75 0.47 -0.09 5.11
C PHE A 75 -0.50 0.99 4.65
N VAL A 76 0.03 2.09 4.15
CA VAL A 76 -0.73 3.29 3.77
C VAL A 76 -0.92 3.28 2.24
N PRO A 77 -2.13 3.03 1.74
CA PRO A 77 -2.39 3.12 0.30
C PRO A 77 -2.31 4.57 -0.17
N LEU A 78 -1.82 4.77 -1.39
CA LEU A 78 -1.83 6.07 -2.06
C LEU A 78 -2.82 6.05 -3.23
N LYS A 79 -3.31 7.22 -3.62
CA LYS A 79 -4.15 7.36 -4.80
C LYS A 79 -3.31 7.24 -6.07
N THR A 80 -3.78 6.45 -7.04
CA THR A 80 -3.08 6.20 -8.30
C THR A 80 -3.30 7.30 -9.36
N PHE A 81 -4.25 8.21 -9.13
CA PHE A 81 -4.68 9.25 -10.08
C PHE A 81 -4.54 10.67 -9.52
N ASP A 82 -3.83 10.84 -8.41
CA ASP A 82 -3.52 12.13 -7.78
C ASP A 82 -2.01 12.22 -7.49
N THR A 83 -1.54 13.44 -7.23
CA THR A 83 -0.14 13.72 -6.81
C THR A 83 0.01 13.89 -5.31
N THR A 84 -1.10 13.90 -4.58
CA THR A 84 -1.13 14.00 -3.13
C THR A 84 -2.19 13.09 -2.52
N THR A 85 -1.91 12.58 -1.34
CA THR A 85 -2.90 11.85 -0.53
C THR A 85 -2.76 12.27 0.93
N THR A 86 -3.89 12.58 1.57
CA THR A 86 -3.93 13.01 2.97
C THR A 86 -4.69 12.01 3.81
N TYR A 87 -4.09 11.64 4.94
CA TYR A 87 -4.69 10.75 5.95
C TYR A 87 -4.64 11.37 7.33
N ALA A 88 -5.69 11.13 8.13
CA ALA A 88 -5.67 11.32 9.56
C ALA A 88 -5.18 10.03 10.24
N PHE A 89 -4.03 10.14 10.92
CA PHE A 89 -3.40 9.13 11.76
C PHE A 89 -3.84 9.37 13.20
N THR A 90 -4.79 8.56 13.67
CA THR A 90 -5.32 8.66 15.02
C THR A 90 -4.84 7.49 15.85
N ILE A 91 -4.32 7.72 17.06
CA ILE A 91 -3.95 6.67 18.03
C ILE A 91 -4.82 6.74 19.27
N ASN A 92 -4.94 5.60 19.96
CA ASN A 92 -5.86 5.42 21.08
C ASN A 92 -7.31 5.77 20.69
N ASP A 93 -7.70 5.39 19.48
CA ASP A 93 -9.07 5.51 18.99
C ASP A 93 -9.90 4.35 19.57
N ASP A 94 -10.45 4.58 20.75
CA ASP A 94 -11.25 3.61 21.50
C ASP A 94 -12.64 4.21 21.79
N GLU A 95 -13.63 3.36 22.00
CA GLU A 95 -15.01 3.79 22.26
C GLU A 95 -15.17 4.44 23.65
N ASN A 96 -14.17 4.32 24.52
CA ASN A 96 -14.17 4.91 25.86
C ASN A 96 -13.91 6.43 25.81
N PRO A 97 -14.88 7.28 26.20
CA PRO A 97 -14.75 8.73 26.13
C PRO A 97 -13.73 9.33 27.12
N ASN A 98 -13.17 8.52 28.03
CA ASN A 98 -12.13 8.96 28.96
C ASN A 98 -10.70 8.74 28.40
N THR A 99 -10.56 8.01 27.30
CA THR A 99 -9.27 7.79 26.65
C THR A 99 -8.91 9.03 25.83
N LEU A 100 -7.72 9.58 26.06
CA LEU A 100 -7.21 10.67 25.23
C LEU A 100 -6.78 10.13 23.87
N THR A 101 -7.49 10.54 22.84
CA THR A 101 -7.20 10.26 21.44
C THR A 101 -6.29 11.35 20.88
N PHE A 102 -5.28 10.94 20.10
CA PHE A 102 -4.36 11.86 19.43
C PHE A 102 -4.45 11.67 17.94
N THR A 103 -4.48 12.76 17.18
CA THR A 103 -4.68 12.73 15.72
C THR A 103 -3.70 13.64 15.02
N ASP A 104 -3.03 13.11 14.00
CA ASP A 104 -2.19 13.87 13.09
C ASP A 104 -2.63 13.70 11.64
N SER A 105 -2.73 14.80 10.90
CA SER A 105 -3.05 14.79 9.48
C SER A 105 -1.76 14.82 8.67
N LEU A 106 -1.47 13.72 7.98
CA LEU A 106 -0.26 13.55 7.19
C LEU A 106 -0.60 13.56 5.70
N MET A 107 0.02 14.49 4.97
CA MET A 107 -0.10 14.61 3.52
C MET A 107 1.16 14.07 2.85
N PHE A 108 0.99 13.11 1.95
CA PHE A 108 2.06 12.55 1.13
C PHE A 108 2.08 13.24 -0.24
N ASN A 109 3.26 13.65 -0.70
CA ASN A 109 3.46 14.26 -2.02
C ASN A 109 4.31 13.32 -2.88
N TYR A 110 3.81 12.98 -4.07
CA TYR A 110 4.43 11.98 -4.92
C TYR A 110 4.05 12.15 -6.39
N ALA A 111 4.85 11.53 -7.26
CA ALA A 111 4.51 11.26 -8.64
C ALA A 111 4.10 9.79 -8.81
N THR A 112 3.29 9.51 -9.83
CA THR A 112 2.85 8.16 -10.18
C THR A 112 3.48 7.72 -11.48
N ARG A 113 3.77 6.42 -11.60
CA ARG A 113 4.30 5.79 -12.81
C ARG A 113 3.69 4.42 -13.00
N ASP A 114 3.21 4.12 -14.20
CA ASP A 114 2.64 2.81 -14.50
C ASP A 114 3.71 1.86 -15.04
N VAL A 115 3.75 0.65 -14.47
CA VAL A 115 4.70 -0.42 -14.82
C VAL A 115 3.91 -1.62 -15.32
N TYR A 116 4.19 -2.04 -16.55
CA TYR A 116 3.57 -3.22 -17.14
C TYR A 116 4.02 -4.49 -16.39
N VAL A 117 3.06 -5.32 -15.99
CA VAL A 117 3.30 -6.58 -15.27
C VAL A 117 3.23 -7.74 -16.24
N SER A 118 2.09 -7.94 -16.91
CA SER A 118 1.89 -9.03 -17.87
C SER A 118 0.62 -8.81 -18.69
N ARG A 119 0.38 -9.65 -19.71
CA ARG A 119 -0.86 -9.60 -20.51
C ARG A 119 -2.09 -9.85 -19.63
N ALA A 120 -1.99 -10.79 -18.71
CA ALA A 120 -3.04 -11.16 -17.78
C ALA A 120 -3.29 -10.08 -16.72
N CYS A 121 -2.24 -9.40 -16.25
CA CYS A 121 -2.30 -8.51 -15.09
C CYS A 121 -2.23 -7.02 -15.41
N GLY A 122 -2.03 -6.67 -16.69
CA GLY A 122 -1.97 -5.29 -17.13
C GLY A 122 -0.81 -4.53 -16.48
N TYR A 123 -1.15 -3.38 -15.89
CA TYR A 123 -0.19 -2.45 -15.30
C TYR A 123 -0.44 -2.33 -13.79
N LYS A 124 0.64 -2.12 -13.04
CA LYS A 124 0.58 -1.61 -11.66
C LYS A 124 1.07 -0.16 -11.64
N THR A 125 0.57 0.62 -10.71
CA THR A 125 1.10 1.97 -10.46
C THR A 125 2.15 1.87 -9.37
N VAL A 126 3.28 2.55 -9.54
CA VAL A 126 4.33 2.74 -8.53
C VAL A 126 4.44 4.23 -8.20
N PHE A 127 4.98 4.54 -7.03
CA PHE A 127 4.99 5.91 -6.51
C PHE A 127 6.41 6.40 -6.29
N ASP A 128 6.67 7.65 -6.65
CA ASP A 128 7.94 8.33 -6.40
C ASP A 128 7.66 9.52 -5.47
N LEU A 129 7.97 9.39 -4.18
CA LEU A 129 7.81 10.44 -3.17
C LEU A 129 8.69 11.65 -3.52
N SER A 130 8.18 12.85 -3.27
CA SER A 130 8.93 14.09 -3.52
C SER A 130 10.30 14.06 -2.82
N GLN A 131 11.33 14.51 -3.52
CA GLN A 131 12.69 14.61 -2.97
C GLN A 131 12.97 15.99 -2.34
N ASP A 132 12.01 16.91 -2.43
CA ASP A 132 12.15 18.22 -1.84
C ASP A 132 12.15 18.12 -0.31
N ILE A 133 13.09 18.84 0.32
CA ILE A 133 13.30 18.77 1.77
C ILE A 133 12.01 19.16 2.51
N GLY A 134 11.50 18.25 3.35
CA GLY A 134 10.31 18.47 4.17
C GLY A 134 8.96 18.36 3.45
N ILE A 135 8.95 17.94 2.19
CA ILE A 135 7.76 17.82 1.35
C ILE A 135 7.19 16.39 1.23
N PRO A 136 7.97 15.29 1.17
CA PRO A 136 7.41 13.95 0.88
C PRO A 136 6.31 13.49 1.84
N ALA A 137 6.39 13.88 3.11
CA ALA A 137 5.37 13.65 4.11
C ALA A 137 5.25 14.87 5.05
N VAL A 138 4.11 15.57 5.00
CA VAL A 138 3.89 16.85 5.70
C VAL A 138 2.78 16.70 6.74
N ILE A 139 3.09 17.03 8.00
CA ILE A 139 2.09 17.09 9.07
C ILE A 139 1.34 18.42 8.95
N LEU A 140 0.07 18.38 8.55
CA LEU A 140 -0.75 19.57 8.27
C LEU A 140 -1.21 20.31 9.54
N ASN A 141 -1.32 19.61 10.66
CA ASN A 141 -1.75 20.14 11.95
C ASN A 141 -0.60 20.33 12.95
N ASN A 142 0.64 20.40 12.47
CA ASN A 142 1.83 20.50 13.32
C ASN A 142 1.73 21.68 14.31
N GLY A 143 2.00 21.42 15.59
CA GLY A 143 1.92 22.41 16.66
C GLY A 143 0.53 22.62 17.27
N ASN A 144 -0.51 21.95 16.76
CA ASN A 144 -1.83 21.94 17.40
C ASN A 144 -1.85 21.01 18.63
N PRO A 145 -2.64 21.31 19.67
CA PRO A 145 -2.86 20.37 20.76
C PRO A 145 -3.47 19.07 20.21
N GLY A 146 -2.91 17.92 20.61
CA GLY A 146 -3.35 16.60 20.14
C GLY A 146 -2.45 15.98 19.05
N THR A 147 -1.40 16.67 18.59
CA THR A 147 -0.36 16.08 17.73
C THR A 147 0.52 15.13 18.53
N TRP A 148 0.84 13.96 17.98
CA TRP A 148 1.64 12.93 18.65
C TRP A 148 2.90 12.56 17.89
N ILE A 149 2.92 12.70 16.56
CA ILE A 149 4.08 12.48 15.72
C ILE A 149 5.12 13.56 15.98
N ARG A 150 6.36 13.14 16.30
CA ARG A 150 7.46 14.04 16.67
C ARG A 150 8.50 14.19 15.57
N ASN A 151 8.71 13.14 14.77
CA ASN A 151 9.64 13.16 13.65
C ASN A 151 9.22 12.14 12.59
N ILE A 152 9.52 12.45 11.33
CA ILE A 152 9.31 11.58 10.17
C ILE A 152 10.61 11.50 9.39
N VAL A 153 11.06 10.28 9.11
CA VAL A 153 12.24 10.01 8.29
C VAL A 153 11.79 9.19 7.08
N ILE A 154 12.24 9.61 5.89
CA ILE A 154 11.99 8.89 4.65
C ILE A 154 13.22 8.04 4.35
N ASP A 155 13.04 6.73 4.21
CA ASP A 155 14.12 5.77 3.89
C ASP A 155 14.20 5.51 2.39
N THR A 156 13.04 5.28 1.76
CA THR A 156 12.94 5.04 0.32
C THR A 156 11.96 6.02 -0.29
N HIS A 157 12.41 6.71 -1.35
CA HIS A 157 11.54 7.62 -2.12
C HIS A 157 10.75 6.89 -3.21
N THR A 158 11.27 5.80 -3.75
CA THR A 158 10.62 5.03 -4.83
C THR A 158 9.94 3.80 -4.25
N ILE A 159 8.61 3.76 -4.34
CA ILE A 159 7.74 2.75 -3.75
C ILE A 159 7.32 1.77 -4.85
N GLU A 160 8.10 0.70 -5.03
CA GLU A 160 7.85 -0.35 -6.03
C GLU A 160 7.38 -1.68 -5.43
N PHE A 161 7.72 -1.91 -4.16
CA PHE A 161 7.48 -3.14 -3.39
C PHE A 161 7.01 -2.81 -1.96
N GLU A 162 6.61 -3.83 -1.19
CA GLU A 162 6.15 -3.68 0.21
C GLU A 162 7.03 -4.48 1.20
N ASP A 163 8.21 -4.93 0.77
CA ASP A 163 9.14 -5.78 1.53
C ASP A 163 10.16 -4.99 2.36
N GLU A 164 10.25 -3.68 2.14
CA GLU A 164 11.08 -2.76 2.91
C GLU A 164 10.26 -1.66 3.59
N THR A 165 10.89 -0.96 4.53
CA THR A 165 10.31 0.19 5.20
C THR A 165 10.57 1.43 4.38
N HIS A 166 9.52 2.17 4.04
CA HIS A 166 9.65 3.39 3.25
C HIS A 166 9.73 4.64 4.14
N ILE A 167 8.96 4.66 5.23
CA ILE A 167 8.88 5.80 6.14
C ILE A 167 8.97 5.31 7.59
N ARG A 168 9.79 6.00 8.38
CA ARG A 168 9.87 5.82 9.83
C ARG A 168 9.24 7.01 10.54
N ILE A 169 8.33 6.73 11.45
CA ILE A 169 7.67 7.74 12.29
C ILE A 169 8.11 7.54 13.74
N TYR A 170 8.49 8.64 14.39
CA TYR A 170 8.96 8.65 15.76
C TYR A 170 7.98 9.40 16.66
N PHE A 171 7.62 8.79 17.79
CA PHE A 171 6.66 9.33 18.76
C PHE A 171 6.93 8.87 20.20
#